data_AF-A0A399ZMD5-F1
#
_entry.id   AF-A0A399ZMD5-F1
#
_cell.length_a   1.000
_cell.length_b   1.000
_cell.length_c   1.000
_cell.angle_alpha   90.00
_cell.angle_beta   90.00
_cell.angle_gamma   90.00
#
_symmetry.space_group_name_H-M   'P 1'
#
loop_
_entity.id
_entity.type
_entity.pdbx_description
1 polymer ?
#
loop_
_entity_poly.entity_id
_entity_poly.type
_entity_poly.pdbx_seq_one_letter_code
_entity_poly.pdbx_strand_id
1 'polypeptide(L)' 'MHHHVYVSSKDQLDQFSYMTPTGLAACVWDLRVLCFERQAWIETMLANPQGPDLDAYLARQLNEDI' A
#
# COMPACT_ATOMS: atom_id res chain seq x y z
N MET A 1 6.16 -11.79 -14.43
CA MET A 1 5.75 -10.64 -13.58
C MET A 1 5.10 -11.24 -12.34
N HIS A 2 5.72 -11.12 -11.16
CA HIS A 2 5.31 -11.84 -9.92
C HIS A 2 4.35 -11.04 -9.03
N HIS A 3 3.77 -9.94 -9.54
CA HIS A 3 2.79 -9.17 -8.77
C HIS A 3 1.44 -9.89 -8.71
N HIS A 4 0.85 -9.93 -7.52
CA HIS A 4 -0.50 -10.44 -7.28
C HIS A 4 -1.39 -9.28 -6.82
N VAL A 5 -2.54 -9.12 -7.47
CA VAL A 5 -3.49 -8.04 -7.19
C VAL A 5 -4.74 -8.60 -6.53
N TYR A 6 -5.10 -8.02 -5.40
CA TYR A 6 -6.34 -8.27 -4.66
C TYR A 6 -7.11 -6.96 -4.54
N VAL A 7 -8.43 -7.02 -4.70
CA VAL A 7 -9.31 -5.84 -4.67
C VAL A 7 -10.42 -6.07 -3.65
N SER A 8 -10.79 -5.01 -2.93
CA SER A 8 -11.92 -4.98 -2.00
C SER A 8 -12.87 -3.84 -2.36
N SER A 9 -14.17 -4.04 -2.13
CA SER A 9 -15.17 -2.98 -2.24
C SER A 9 -15.13 -2.05 -1.03
N LYS A 10 -15.46 -0.77 -1.20
CA LYS A 10 -15.56 0.19 -0.10
C LYS A 10 -16.58 -0.22 0.97
N ASP A 11 -17.60 -0.98 0.59
CA ASP A 11 -18.66 -1.43 1.50
C ASP A 11 -18.28 -2.72 2.27
N GLN A 12 -17.20 -3.40 1.88
CA GLN A 12 -16.78 -4.71 2.40
C GLN A 12 -15.25 -4.80 2.50
N LEU A 13 -14.66 -3.94 3.32
CA LEU A 13 -13.21 -3.74 3.44
C LEU A 13 -12.42 -5.01 3.85
N ASP A 14 -13.08 -6.00 4.43
CA ASP A 14 -12.50 -7.27 4.85
C ASP A 14 -12.53 -8.36 3.77
N GLN A 15 -13.24 -8.13 2.65
CA GLN A 15 -13.35 -9.07 1.55
C GLN A 15 -12.42 -8.69 0.40
N PHE A 16 -11.44 -9.56 0.15
CA PHE A 16 -10.47 -9.40 -0.92
C PHE A 16 -10.69 -10.45 -2.01
N SER A 17 -10.92 -9.99 -3.24
CA SER A 17 -11.03 -10.83 -4.42
C SER A 17 -9.72 -10.84 -5.21
N TYR A 18 -9.27 -12.02 -5.61
CA TYR A 18 -8.06 -12.19 -6.42
C TYR A 18 -8.32 -11.80 -7.89
N MET A 19 -7.64 -10.77 -8.38
CA MET A 19 -7.90 -10.16 -9.70
C MET A 19 -6.76 -10.31 -10.70
N THR A 20 -5.59 -10.82 -10.32
CA THR A 20 -4.44 -10.98 -11.24
C THR A 20 -4.76 -11.67 -12.58
N PRO A 21 -5.59 -12.72 -12.66
CA PRO A 21 -5.87 -13.39 -13.94
C PRO A 21 -6.64 -12.53 -14.94
N THR A 22 -7.24 -11.42 -14.48
CA THR A 22 -8.01 -10.50 -15.34
C THR A 22 -7.12 -9.55 -16.13
N GLY A 23 -5.80 -9.53 -15.88
CA GLY A 23 -4.87 -8.57 -16.48
C GLY A 23 -4.88 -7.20 -15.79
N LEU A 24 -5.60 -7.06 -14.68
CA LEU A 24 -5.56 -5.85 -13.86
C LEU A 24 -4.13 -5.63 -13.32
N ALA A 25 -3.57 -4.48 -13.64
CA ALA A 25 -2.25 -4.06 -13.19
C ALA A 25 -2.34 -2.62 -12.63
N ALA A 26 -1.51 -2.32 -11.65
CA ALA A 26 -1.37 -0.95 -11.12
C ALA A 26 -0.73 -0.05 -12.18
N CYS A 27 -1.27 1.16 -12.38
CA CYS A 27 -0.63 2.12 -13.27
C CYS A 27 0.68 2.64 -12.66
N VAL A 28 1.55 3.26 -13.47
CA VAL A 28 2.83 3.80 -12.98
C VAL A 28 2.66 4.81 -11.85
N TRP A 29 1.56 5.56 -11.86
CA TRP A 29 1.20 6.50 -10.80
C TRP A 29 0.80 5.78 -9.51
N ASP A 30 -0.02 4.73 -9.60
CA ASP A 30 -0.38 3.91 -8.44
C ASP A 30 0.87 3.25 -7.83
N LEU A 31 1.82 2.80 -8.67
CA LEU A 31 3.06 2.21 -8.19
C LEU A 31 3.88 3.17 -7.33
N ARG A 32 3.88 4.47 -7.62
CA ARG A 32 4.58 5.48 -6.81
C ARG A 32 3.96 5.60 -5.42
N VAL A 33 2.63 5.64 -5.34
CA VAL A 33 1.87 5.70 -4.07
C VAL A 33 2.05 4.40 -3.29
N LEU A 34 1.90 3.24 -3.93
CA LEU A 34 2.08 1.93 -3.29
C LEU A 34 3.50 1.74 -2.75
N CYS A 35 4.53 2.21 -3.46
CA CYS A 35 5.90 2.15 -2.98
C CYS A 35 6.12 3.06 -1.77
N PHE A 36 5.52 4.26 -1.77
CA PHE A 36 5.54 5.16 -0.60
C PHE A 36 4.89 4.51 0.61
N GLU A 37 3.65 4.01 0.46
CA GLU A 37 2.90 3.36 1.54
C GLU A 37 3.64 2.16 2.12
N ARG A 38 4.18 1.29 1.24
CA ARG A 38 4.99 0.14 1.66
C ARG A 38 6.19 0.57 2.49
N GLN A 39 6.92 1.59 2.04
CA GLN A 39 8.13 2.04 2.71
C GLN A 39 7.81 2.70 4.06
N ALA A 40 6.77 3.55 4.10
CA ALA A 40 6.27 4.15 5.34
C ALA A 40 5.91 3.08 6.38
N TRP A 41 5.15 2.06 5.98
CA TRP A 41 4.78 0.96 6.86
C TRP A 41 5.99 0.18 7.39
N ILE A 42 6.96 -0.14 6.52
CA ILE A 42 8.19 -0.82 6.95
C ILE A 42 8.91 0.00 8.00
N GLU A 43 9.13 1.28 7.75
CA GLU A 43 9.91 2.16 8.62
C GLU A 43 9.26 2.37 10.00
N THR A 44 7.95 2.57 10.05
CA THR A 44 7.26 2.94 11.30
C THR A 44 6.70 1.75 12.05
N MET A 45 6.27 0.68 11.36
CA MET A 45 5.61 -0.46 11.98
C MET A 45 6.55 -1.66 12.15
N LEU A 46 7.29 -2.04 11.10
CA LEU A 46 8.02 -3.31 11.09
C LEU A 46 9.49 -3.18 11.52
N ALA A 47 10.14 -2.08 11.17
CA ALA A 47 11.57 -1.86 11.34
C ALA A 47 11.91 -0.79 12.39
N ASN A 48 10.91 -0.22 13.06
CA ASN A 48 11.13 0.78 14.10
C ASN A 48 11.73 0.10 15.36
N PRO A 49 12.96 0.46 15.78
CA PRO A 49 13.61 -0.15 16.94
C PRO A 49 12.90 0.13 18.27
N GLN A 50 12.03 1.15 18.33
CA GLN A 50 11.19 1.45 19.50
C GLN A 50 9.87 0.65 19.53
N GLY A 51 9.65 -0.20 18.53
CA GLY A 51 8.40 -0.94 18.32
C GLY A 51 7.46 -0.27 17.32
N PRO A 52 6.35 -0.94 16.93
CA PRO A 52 5.43 -0.40 15.92
C PRO A 52 4.78 0.93 16.35
N ASP A 53 4.81 1.92 15.47
CA ASP A 53 4.25 3.26 15.69
C ASP A 53 3.24 3.64 14.60
N LEU A 54 1.95 3.50 14.94
CA LEU A 54 0.85 3.76 14.02
C LEU A 54 0.64 5.25 13.77
N ASP A 55 0.82 6.09 14.78
CA ASP A 55 0.62 7.53 14.63
C ASP A 55 1.70 8.12 13.71
N ALA A 56 2.95 7.65 13.82
CA ALA A 56 4.02 8.00 12.90
C ALA A 56 3.72 7.56 11.45
N TYR A 57 3.12 6.38 11.25
CA TYR A 57 2.67 5.92 9.92
C TYR A 57 1.61 6.87 9.34
N LEU A 58 0.55 7.14 10.12
CA LEU A 58 -0.57 7.97 9.69
C LEU A 58 -0.17 9.44 9.45
N ALA A 59 0.92 9.90 10.06
CA ALA A 59 1.48 11.22 9.82
C ALA A 59 2.32 11.34 8.52
N ARG A 60 2.64 10.23 7.84
CA ARG A 60 3.41 10.26 6.59
C ARG A 60 2.55 10.86 5.46
N GLN A 61 3.17 11.68 4.62
CA GLN A 61 2.53 12.28 3.46
C GLN A 61 3.44 12.18 2.23
N LEU A 62 2.83 11.98 1.07
CA LEU A 62 3.49 12.04 -0.23
C LEU A 62 3.08 13.34 -0.92
N ASN A 63 3.94 14.36 -0.84
CA ASN A 63 3.72 15.67 -1.45
C ASN A 63 4.76 15.87 -2.56
N GLU A 64 4.42 15.52 -3.79
CA GLU A 64 5.28 15.60 -4.98
C GLU A 64 4.49 16.19 -6.16
N ASP A 65 5.19 16.85 -7.08
CA ASP A 65 4.59 17.34 -8.34
C ASP A 65 4.38 16.17 -9.33
N ILE A 66 3.35 16.27 -10.19
CA ILE A 66 2.99 15.27 -11.21
C ILE A 66 3.84 15.44 -12.48
#